data_AF-A0A0F9P5Q7-F1
#
_entry.id   AF-A0A0F9P5Q7-F1
#
_cell.length_a   1.000
_cell.length_b   1.000
_cell.length_c   1.000
_cell.angle_alpha   90.00
_cell.angle_beta   90.00
_cell.angle_gamma   90.00
#
_symmetry.space_group_name_H-M   'P 1'
#
loop_
_entity.id
_entity.type
_entity.pdbx_description
1 polymer ?
#
loop_
_entity_poly.entity_id
_entity_poly.type
_entity_poly.pdbx_seq_one_letter_code
_entity_poly.pdbx_strand_id
1 'polypeptide(L)'
;MPEELASLDAVAAIERFSLAVVEAVAGIVPAVKPQIACFERYGAEGIGCYHRVVAAAREAGLIVIADVKRGDIGSSAAHYAAAYLGAKGGPDAITVSGYFGADGLAPFIDAARDAGKGIFVLVRTSNPSAKDIQDFSDVRGKLFFERMAAAVAEIGDAEGLVGQAGYSCVGAVVGATYPDEARTLRKLMPRQLFLVPGYGAQGASANDCAASFDQTGRGAIVNASRSVIYAFADQQYA
;
A
#
# COMPACT_ATOMS: atom_id res chain seq x y z
N MET A 1 -19.74 11.97 -4.03
CA MET A 1 -20.19 11.68 -2.65
C MET A 1 -21.69 11.45 -2.69
N PRO A 2 -22.26 10.61 -1.81
CA PRO A 2 -23.70 10.51 -1.63
C PRO A 2 -24.33 11.89 -1.39
N GLU A 3 -25.54 12.13 -1.92
CA GLU A 3 -26.21 13.44 -1.84
C GLU A 3 -26.40 13.93 -0.40
N GLU A 4 -26.62 12.99 0.53
CA GLU A 4 -26.77 13.24 1.96
C GLU A 4 -25.56 13.90 2.62
N LEU A 5 -24.37 13.81 2.00
CA LEU A 5 -23.14 14.43 2.49
C LEU A 5 -22.85 15.78 1.85
N ALA A 6 -23.63 16.20 0.84
CA ALA A 6 -23.34 17.38 0.03
C ALA A 6 -23.48 18.70 0.81
N SER A 7 -24.23 18.70 1.92
CA SER A 7 -24.44 19.86 2.78
C SER A 7 -23.37 20.04 3.87
N LEU A 8 -22.48 19.06 4.05
CA LEU A 8 -21.40 19.12 5.02
C LEU A 8 -20.19 19.89 4.46
N ASP A 9 -19.36 20.43 5.34
CA ASP A 9 -18.03 20.88 4.91
C ASP A 9 -17.20 19.69 4.39
N ALA A 10 -16.16 19.99 3.61
CA ALA A 10 -15.41 18.96 2.89
C ALA A 10 -14.73 17.93 3.82
N VAL A 11 -14.23 18.36 4.99
CA VAL A 11 -13.53 17.47 5.93
C VAL A 11 -14.55 16.56 6.62
N ALA A 12 -15.66 17.13 7.10
CA ALA A 12 -16.75 16.36 7.69
C ALA A 12 -17.38 15.37 6.69
N ALA A 13 -17.56 15.76 5.44
CA ALA A 13 -18.06 14.89 4.38
C ALA A 13 -17.13 13.69 4.13
N ILE A 14 -15.81 13.92 4.04
CA ILE A 14 -14.82 12.86 3.81
C ILE A 14 -14.69 11.96 5.02
N GLU A 15 -14.75 12.51 6.23
CA GLU A 15 -14.74 11.72 7.45
C GLU A 15 -15.93 10.78 7.50
N ARG A 16 -17.14 11.33 7.39
CA ARG A 16 -18.38 10.55 7.45
C ARG A 16 -18.43 9.49 6.35
N PHE A 17 -18.01 9.84 5.14
CA PHE A 17 -17.91 8.88 4.03
C PHE A 17 -16.91 7.77 4.34
N SER A 18 -15.72 8.10 4.83
CA SER A 18 -14.66 7.13 5.12
C SER A 18 -15.05 6.20 6.26
N LEU A 19 -15.69 6.71 7.31
CA LEU A 19 -16.18 5.91 8.44
C LEU A 19 -17.29 4.96 8.01
N ALA A 20 -18.24 5.42 7.18
CA ALA A 20 -19.28 4.56 6.62
C ALA A 20 -18.70 3.44 5.75
N VAL A 21 -17.65 3.72 4.96
CA VAL A 21 -16.93 2.69 4.20
C VAL A 21 -16.26 1.69 5.13
N VAL A 22 -15.60 2.14 6.20
CA VAL A 22 -14.97 1.26 7.20
C VAL A 22 -16.01 0.32 7.83
N GLU A 23 -17.14 0.88 8.27
CA GLU A 23 -18.25 0.10 8.84
C GLU A 23 -18.77 -0.94 7.85
N ALA A 24 -18.99 -0.55 6.59
CA ALA A 24 -19.53 -1.43 5.58
C ALA A 24 -18.60 -2.59 5.18
N VAL A 25 -17.27 -2.42 5.31
CA VAL A 25 -16.29 -3.47 4.92
C VAL A 25 -15.73 -4.25 6.10
N ALA A 26 -16.00 -3.82 7.33
CA ALA A 26 -15.55 -4.51 8.54
C ALA A 26 -16.05 -5.97 8.56
N GLY A 27 -15.16 -6.90 8.91
CA GLY A 27 -15.46 -8.33 8.91
C GLY A 27 -15.54 -9.01 7.52
N ILE A 28 -15.49 -8.25 6.43
CA ILE A 28 -15.50 -8.77 5.05
C ILE A 28 -14.09 -8.80 4.46
N VAL A 29 -13.32 -7.73 4.64
CA VAL A 29 -11.97 -7.60 4.09
C VAL A 29 -10.91 -7.66 5.19
N PRO A 30 -9.69 -8.13 4.88
CA PRO A 30 -8.63 -8.19 5.89
C PRO A 30 -7.99 -6.83 6.18
N ALA A 31 -8.07 -5.89 5.22
CA ALA A 31 -7.35 -4.63 5.29
C ALA A 31 -8.05 -3.50 4.55
N VAL A 32 -7.81 -2.27 5.01
CA VAL A 32 -8.14 -1.03 4.29
C VAL A 32 -6.87 -0.23 4.00
N LYS A 33 -6.90 0.53 2.91
CA LYS A 33 -5.72 1.27 2.43
C LYS A 33 -6.01 2.76 2.20
N PRO A 34 -6.13 3.59 3.26
CA PRO A 34 -6.37 5.02 3.11
C PRO A 34 -5.22 5.71 2.35
N GLN A 35 -5.56 6.53 1.36
CA GLN A 35 -4.63 7.33 0.57
C GLN A 35 -4.51 8.72 1.19
N ILE A 36 -3.36 9.03 1.78
CA ILE A 36 -3.20 10.23 2.60
C ILE A 36 -3.38 11.54 1.82
N ALA A 37 -3.05 11.54 0.52
CA ALA A 37 -3.23 12.72 -0.33
C ALA A 37 -4.70 13.19 -0.39
N CYS A 38 -5.67 12.29 -0.20
CA CYS A 38 -7.09 12.64 -0.14
C CYS A 38 -7.44 13.48 1.11
N PHE A 39 -6.61 13.43 2.14
CA PHE A 39 -6.78 14.12 3.42
C PHE A 39 -5.86 15.34 3.52
N GLU A 40 -4.59 15.20 3.15
CA GLU A 40 -3.56 16.27 3.18
C GLU A 40 -3.98 17.55 2.47
N ARG A 41 -4.76 17.43 1.39
CA ARG A 41 -5.27 18.57 0.63
C ARG A 41 -6.15 19.53 1.45
N TYR A 42 -6.60 19.13 2.63
CA TYR A 42 -7.39 19.93 3.57
C TYR A 42 -6.57 20.41 4.79
N GLY A 43 -5.23 20.37 4.69
CA GLY A 43 -4.34 20.86 5.74
C GLY A 43 -4.47 20.09 7.05
N ALA A 44 -4.29 20.78 8.18
CA ALA A 44 -4.25 20.18 9.51
C ALA A 44 -5.56 19.45 9.88
N GLU A 45 -6.71 20.00 9.49
CA GLU A 45 -8.02 19.37 9.74
C GLU A 45 -8.17 18.06 8.97
N GLY A 46 -7.70 18.03 7.72
CA GLY A 46 -7.65 16.82 6.91
C GLY A 46 -6.75 15.74 7.52
N ILE A 47 -5.56 16.11 8.01
CA ILE A 47 -4.68 15.19 8.73
C ILE A 47 -5.35 14.65 10.01
N GLY A 48 -6.05 15.51 10.76
CA GLY A 48 -6.84 15.09 11.91
C GLY A 48 -7.92 14.07 11.53
N CYS A 49 -8.64 14.31 10.43
CA CYS A 49 -9.62 13.37 9.86
C CYS A 49 -8.98 12.03 9.47
N TYR A 50 -7.81 12.05 8.82
CA TYR A 50 -7.06 10.82 8.50
C TYR A 50 -6.78 9.98 9.75
N HIS A 51 -6.31 10.61 10.84
CA HIS A 51 -6.04 9.87 12.08
C HIS A 51 -7.29 9.26 12.70
N ARG A 52 -8.44 9.96 12.66
CA ARG A 52 -9.72 9.42 13.13
C ARG A 52 -10.17 8.22 12.30
N VAL A 53 -10.04 8.29 10.97
CA VAL A 53 -10.37 7.17 10.07
C VAL A 53 -9.45 5.96 10.30
N VAL A 54 -8.14 6.19 10.48
CA VAL A 54 -7.19 5.11 10.82
C VAL A 54 -7.56 4.45 12.15
N ALA A 55 -7.85 5.25 13.19
CA ALA A 55 -8.25 4.72 14.50
C ALA A 55 -9.52 3.88 14.40
N ALA A 56 -10.56 4.38 13.74
CA ALA A 56 -11.82 3.67 13.56
C ALA A 56 -11.64 2.34 12.79
N ALA A 57 -10.82 2.32 11.74
CA ALA A 57 -10.54 1.10 11.00
C ALA A 57 -9.82 0.05 11.86
N ARG A 58 -8.86 0.47 12.69
CA ARG A 58 -8.19 -0.42 13.65
C ARG A 58 -9.15 -0.95 14.70
N GLU A 59 -10.00 -0.10 15.26
CA GLU A 59 -11.02 -0.48 16.24
C GLU A 59 -12.02 -1.48 15.66
N ALA A 60 -12.33 -1.38 14.36
CA ALA A 60 -13.14 -2.34 13.62
C ALA A 60 -12.41 -3.66 13.31
N GLY A 61 -11.17 -3.86 13.77
CA GLY A 61 -10.39 -5.08 13.58
C GLY A 61 -9.71 -5.22 12.21
N LEU A 62 -9.65 -4.15 11.42
CA LEU A 62 -9.03 -4.16 10.09
C LEU A 62 -7.52 -3.85 10.19
N ILE A 63 -6.73 -4.50 9.34
CA ILE A 63 -5.34 -4.06 9.09
C ILE A 63 -5.37 -2.75 8.30
N VAL A 64 -4.64 -1.74 8.76
CA VAL A 64 -4.56 -0.44 8.10
C VAL A 64 -3.23 -0.27 7.39
N ILE A 65 -3.27 -0.18 6.05
CA ILE A 65 -2.11 0.10 5.21
C ILE A 65 -2.17 1.56 4.75
N ALA A 66 -1.37 2.44 5.32
CA ALA A 66 -1.36 3.84 4.89
C ALA A 66 -0.60 4.01 3.57
N ASP A 67 -1.30 4.48 2.54
CA ASP A 67 -0.67 4.72 1.25
C ASP A 67 -0.10 6.14 1.19
N VAL A 68 1.09 6.31 1.78
CA VAL A 68 1.78 7.59 2.02
C VAL A 68 2.96 7.84 1.09
N LYS A 69 3.51 6.79 0.47
CA LYS A 69 4.63 6.81 -0.48
C LYS A 69 5.83 7.65 -0.01
N ARG A 70 6.13 7.63 1.30
CA ARG A 70 7.22 8.44 1.86
C ARG A 70 8.58 7.89 1.45
N GLY A 71 9.57 8.77 1.37
CA GLY A 71 10.96 8.43 1.09
C GLY A 71 11.81 9.68 1.25
N ASP A 72 12.95 9.52 1.93
CA ASP A 72 13.91 10.58 2.20
C ASP A 72 15.23 9.91 2.62
N ILE A 73 16.21 10.70 3.08
CA ILE A 73 17.48 10.22 3.62
C ILE A 73 17.65 10.58 5.10
N GLY A 74 18.47 9.81 5.82
CA GLY A 74 18.93 10.12 7.17
C GLY A 74 17.81 10.47 8.15
N SER A 75 17.95 11.59 8.87
CA SER A 75 17.02 12.02 9.91
C SER A 75 15.61 12.33 9.39
N SER A 76 15.48 12.83 8.16
CA SER A 76 14.16 13.12 7.58
C SER A 76 13.35 11.84 7.37
N ALA A 77 13.99 10.77 6.90
CA ALA A 77 13.37 9.45 6.79
C ALA A 77 12.93 8.93 8.16
N ALA A 78 13.75 9.12 9.20
CA ALA A 78 13.40 8.74 10.57
C ALA A 78 12.17 9.52 11.10
N HIS A 79 12.03 10.81 10.79
CA HIS A 79 10.83 11.59 11.15
C HIS A 79 9.56 11.06 10.46
N TYR A 80 9.65 10.71 9.17
CA TYR A 80 8.52 10.07 8.49
C TYR A 80 8.19 8.70 9.08
N ALA A 81 9.19 7.87 9.38
CA ALA A 81 8.99 6.58 10.01
C ALA A 81 8.30 6.73 11.39
N ALA A 82 8.77 7.67 12.22
CA ALA A 82 8.17 7.96 13.52
C ALA A 82 6.71 8.42 13.41
N ALA A 83 6.38 9.28 12.44
CA ALA A 83 5.04 9.82 12.25
C ALA A 83 3.98 8.74 11.97
N TYR A 84 4.33 7.67 11.22
CA TYR A 84 3.37 6.63 10.83
C TYR A 84 3.54 5.32 11.59
N LEU A 85 4.78 4.84 11.73
CA LEU A 85 5.08 3.55 12.34
C LEU A 85 5.30 3.67 13.84
N GLY A 86 5.86 4.78 14.32
CA GLY A 86 6.11 5.02 15.75
C GLY A 86 4.88 5.47 16.56
N ALA A 87 3.86 6.06 15.93
CA ALA A 87 2.68 6.57 16.63
C ALA A 87 1.79 5.44 17.19
N LYS A 88 1.42 5.55 18.47
CA LYS A 88 0.42 4.67 19.11
C LYS A 88 -0.93 4.88 18.42
N GLY A 89 -1.51 3.80 17.87
CA GLY A 89 -2.74 3.88 17.07
C GLY A 89 -2.53 4.30 15.60
N GLY A 90 -1.28 4.43 15.14
CA GLY A 90 -0.96 4.61 13.72
C GLY A 90 -1.26 3.37 12.86
N PRO A 91 -1.08 3.44 11.53
CA PRO A 91 -1.28 2.30 10.63
C PRO A 91 -0.40 1.10 10.97
N ASP A 92 -0.81 -0.09 10.51
CA ASP A 92 -0.08 -1.35 10.65
C ASP A 92 1.01 -1.51 9.59
N ALA A 93 0.84 -0.87 8.44
CA ALA A 93 1.88 -0.78 7.43
C ALA A 93 1.79 0.52 6.63
N ILE A 94 2.87 0.89 5.95
CA ILE A 94 2.91 2.06 5.07
C ILE A 94 3.51 1.76 3.70
N THR A 95 3.14 2.52 2.67
CA THR A 95 3.88 2.52 1.40
C THR A 95 5.08 3.47 1.43
N VAL A 96 6.22 3.04 0.90
CA VAL A 96 7.46 3.84 0.86
C VAL A 96 8.15 3.78 -0.50
N SER A 97 8.89 4.81 -0.86
CA SER A 97 9.72 4.84 -2.06
C SER A 97 11.09 4.21 -1.79
N GLY A 98 11.49 3.23 -2.60
CA GLY A 98 12.85 2.64 -2.54
C GLY A 98 13.91 3.42 -3.29
N TYR A 99 13.56 4.58 -3.88
CA TYR A 99 14.44 5.35 -4.77
C TYR A 99 15.77 5.75 -4.14
N PHE A 100 15.78 6.05 -2.84
CA PHE A 100 16.98 6.48 -2.11
C PHE A 100 17.92 5.34 -1.71
N GLY A 101 17.59 4.09 -2.05
CA GLY A 101 18.43 2.94 -1.72
C GLY A 101 18.19 2.40 -0.30
N ALA A 102 19.05 1.47 0.10
CA ALA A 102 18.90 0.69 1.33
C ALA A 102 18.98 1.56 2.59
N ASP A 103 19.87 2.56 2.61
CA ASP A 103 20.04 3.51 3.70
C ASP A 103 18.85 4.47 3.85
N GLY A 104 18.19 4.84 2.75
CA GLY A 104 16.92 5.57 2.77
C GLY A 104 15.75 4.74 3.30
N LEU A 105 15.77 3.41 3.08
CA LEU A 105 14.75 2.49 3.59
C LEU A 105 14.96 2.09 5.05
N ALA A 106 16.21 2.05 5.52
CA ALA A 106 16.57 1.54 6.84
C ALA A 106 15.72 2.14 8.00
N PRO A 107 15.49 3.46 8.09
CA PRO A 107 14.69 4.02 9.18
C PRO A 107 13.24 3.51 9.20
N PHE A 108 12.65 3.25 8.04
CA PHE A 108 11.30 2.70 7.93
C PHE A 108 11.26 1.22 8.30
N ILE A 109 12.28 0.46 7.90
CA ILE A 109 12.41 -0.97 8.21
C ILE A 109 12.60 -1.17 9.71
N ASP A 110 13.50 -0.41 10.33
CA ASP A 110 13.77 -0.47 11.77
C ASP A 110 12.50 -0.13 12.56
N ALA A 111 11.82 0.97 12.22
CA ALA A 111 10.57 1.33 12.88
C ALA A 111 9.47 0.30 12.68
N ALA A 112 9.40 -0.34 11.50
CA ALA A 112 8.45 -1.40 11.22
C ALA A 112 8.74 -2.64 12.07
N ARG A 113 9.99 -3.12 12.08
CA ARG A 113 10.44 -4.26 12.89
C ARG A 113 10.14 -4.03 14.37
N ASP A 114 10.59 -2.89 14.91
CA ASP A 114 10.51 -2.60 16.34
C ASP A 114 9.06 -2.46 16.83
N ALA A 115 8.16 -2.02 15.95
CA ALA A 115 6.74 -1.86 16.26
C ALA A 115 5.86 -3.07 15.86
N GLY A 116 6.44 -4.12 15.27
CA GLY A 116 5.67 -5.26 14.73
C GLY A 116 4.76 -4.88 13.56
N LYS A 117 5.19 -3.92 12.74
CA LYS A 117 4.49 -3.34 11.59
C LYS A 117 5.17 -3.71 10.27
N GLY A 118 4.62 -3.25 9.14
CA GLY A 118 5.18 -3.50 7.82
C GLY A 118 5.42 -2.26 6.96
N ILE A 119 6.15 -2.43 5.87
CA ILE A 119 6.26 -1.46 4.79
C ILE A 119 6.01 -2.12 3.45
N PHE A 120 5.55 -1.35 2.46
CA PHE A 120 5.42 -1.79 1.07
C PHE A 120 6.22 -0.85 0.17
N VAL A 121 7.34 -1.34 -0.35
CA VAL A 121 8.25 -0.56 -1.20
C VAL A 121 7.68 -0.49 -2.62
N LEU A 122 7.68 0.70 -3.24
CA LEU A 122 7.27 0.85 -4.64
C LEU A 122 8.24 0.12 -5.58
N VAL A 123 7.78 -0.97 -6.22
CA VAL A 123 8.59 -1.77 -7.16
C VAL A 123 8.12 -1.60 -8.60
N ARG A 124 6.83 -1.89 -8.86
CA ARG A 124 6.22 -1.75 -10.19
C ARG A 124 4.86 -1.10 -10.06
N THR A 125 4.71 0.15 -10.51
CA THR A 125 3.47 0.91 -10.37
C THR A 125 2.57 0.77 -11.60
N SER A 126 1.26 0.96 -11.43
CA SER A 126 0.26 0.72 -12.49
C SER A 126 -0.03 1.92 -13.39
N ASN A 127 0.63 3.06 -13.19
CA ASN A 127 0.39 4.26 -14.01
C ASN A 127 1.00 4.12 -15.43
N PRO A 128 0.38 4.68 -16.48
CA PRO A 128 0.83 4.47 -17.87
C PRO A 128 2.28 4.87 -18.18
N SER A 129 2.79 5.92 -17.54
CA SER A 129 4.16 6.43 -17.71
C SER A 129 5.20 5.72 -16.84
N ALA A 130 4.81 4.70 -16.05
CA ALA A 130 5.75 3.97 -15.19
C ALA A 130 6.92 3.39 -15.99
N LYS A 131 6.64 2.89 -17.20
CA LYS A 131 7.62 2.33 -18.12
C LYS A 131 8.76 3.28 -18.50
N ASP A 132 8.51 4.59 -18.49
CA ASP A 132 9.50 5.58 -18.92
C ASP A 132 10.74 5.60 -18.00
N ILE A 133 10.58 5.15 -16.75
CA ILE A 133 11.66 5.02 -15.76
C ILE A 133 11.89 3.55 -15.38
N GLN A 134 10.82 2.80 -15.12
CA GLN A 134 10.92 1.47 -14.53
C GLN A 134 11.40 0.39 -15.52
N ASP A 135 11.29 0.65 -16.82
CA ASP A 135 11.74 -0.26 -17.88
C ASP A 135 13.13 0.12 -18.40
N PHE A 136 13.81 1.10 -17.78
CA PHE A 136 15.21 1.37 -18.10
C PHE A 136 16.07 0.15 -17.76
N SER A 137 16.84 -0.33 -18.73
CA SER A 137 17.73 -1.47 -18.56
C SER A 137 19.17 -1.02 -18.38
N ASP A 138 19.92 -1.68 -17.50
CA ASP A 138 21.37 -1.52 -17.48
C ASP A 138 22.06 -2.27 -18.64
N VAL A 139 23.40 -2.20 -18.71
CA VAL A 139 24.23 -2.82 -19.76
C VAL A 139 24.10 -4.35 -19.87
N ARG A 140 23.55 -5.03 -18.86
CA ARG A 140 23.26 -6.47 -18.82
C ARG A 140 21.79 -6.79 -19.11
N GLY A 141 20.97 -5.79 -19.45
CA GLY A 141 19.56 -5.95 -19.80
C GLY A 141 18.60 -6.10 -18.63
N LYS A 142 19.05 -5.97 -17.37
CA LYS A 142 18.16 -6.04 -16.21
C LYS A 142 17.41 -4.72 -16.03
N LEU A 143 16.09 -4.80 -15.92
CA LEU A 143 15.20 -3.64 -15.84
C LEU A 143 15.26 -3.00 -14.45
N PHE A 144 14.97 -1.70 -14.37
CA PHE A 144 15.01 -0.96 -13.12
C PHE A 144 14.06 -1.56 -12.07
N PHE A 145 12.84 -1.95 -12.43
CA PHE A 145 11.94 -2.59 -11.47
C PHE A 145 12.46 -3.95 -10.97
N GLU A 146 13.19 -4.72 -11.78
CA GLU A 146 13.81 -5.98 -11.36
C GLU A 146 14.99 -5.75 -10.42
N ARG A 147 15.72 -4.64 -10.60
CA ARG A 147 16.76 -4.19 -9.67
C ARG A 147 16.16 -3.79 -8.33
N MET A 148 15.08 -3.00 -8.36
CA MET A 148 14.34 -2.64 -7.15
C MET A 148 13.81 -3.88 -6.43
N ALA A 149 13.21 -4.83 -7.17
CA ALA A 149 12.72 -6.09 -6.61
C ALA A 149 13.82 -6.91 -5.93
N ALA A 150 14.98 -7.04 -6.57
CA ALA A 150 16.11 -7.75 -6.00
C ALA A 150 16.64 -7.09 -4.71
N ALA A 151 16.72 -5.75 -4.70
CA ALA A 151 17.12 -5.02 -3.49
C ALA A 151 16.09 -5.18 -2.37
N VAL A 152 14.79 -5.11 -2.67
CA VAL A 152 13.70 -5.33 -1.69
C VAL A 152 13.74 -6.75 -1.13
N ALA A 153 13.97 -7.77 -1.99
CA ALA A 153 14.14 -9.14 -1.54
C ALA A 153 15.36 -9.28 -0.63
N GLU A 154 16.54 -8.83 -1.07
CA GLU A 154 17.79 -8.92 -0.32
C GLU A 154 17.68 -8.28 1.07
N ILE A 155 17.11 -7.07 1.14
CA ILE A 155 16.90 -6.34 2.39
C ILE A 155 15.85 -7.05 3.26
N GLY A 156 14.69 -7.37 2.68
CA GLY A 156 13.55 -7.93 3.42
C GLY A 156 13.77 -9.37 3.92
N ASP A 157 14.74 -10.06 3.34
CA ASP A 157 15.11 -11.43 3.68
C ASP A 157 16.13 -11.53 4.82
N ALA A 158 16.60 -10.39 5.33
CA ALA A 158 17.48 -10.32 6.48
C ALA A 158 16.83 -10.92 7.75
N GLU A 159 17.70 -11.34 8.67
CA GLU A 159 17.29 -11.92 9.95
C GLU A 159 16.38 -10.95 10.74
N GLY A 160 15.33 -11.50 11.35
CA GLY A 160 14.38 -10.72 12.16
C GLY A 160 13.30 -9.96 11.37
N LEU A 161 13.34 -9.97 10.03
CA LEU A 161 12.30 -9.35 9.20
C LEU A 161 11.25 -10.32 8.69
N VAL A 162 11.56 -11.62 8.64
CA VAL A 162 10.65 -12.68 8.19
C VAL A 162 9.86 -13.25 9.38
N GLY A 163 8.54 -13.10 9.33
CA GLY A 163 7.63 -13.60 10.35
C GLY A 163 7.36 -15.11 10.23
N GLN A 164 6.62 -15.65 11.20
CA GLN A 164 6.33 -17.10 11.32
C GLN A 164 5.56 -17.66 10.12
N ALA A 165 4.81 -16.82 9.41
CA ALA A 165 4.10 -17.21 8.18
C ALA A 165 5.00 -17.31 6.94
N GLY A 166 6.31 -17.06 7.08
CA GLY A 166 7.29 -17.12 5.99
C GLY A 166 7.40 -15.87 5.15
N TYR A 167 6.68 -14.79 5.49
CA TYR A 167 6.75 -13.51 4.79
C TYR A 167 7.50 -12.43 5.59
N SER A 168 8.19 -11.56 4.86
CA SER A 168 8.86 -10.38 5.36
C SER A 168 7.88 -9.26 5.70
N CYS A 169 8.19 -8.47 6.75
CA CYS A 169 7.55 -7.19 7.01
C CYS A 169 7.92 -6.11 5.98
N VAL A 170 8.92 -6.37 5.13
CA VAL A 170 9.22 -5.57 3.94
C VAL A 170 8.52 -6.19 2.74
N GLY A 171 7.40 -5.62 2.36
CA GLY A 171 6.62 -5.98 1.17
C GLY A 171 6.93 -5.12 -0.04
N ALA A 172 6.24 -5.39 -1.15
CA ALA A 172 6.38 -4.68 -2.41
C ALA A 172 5.03 -4.21 -2.95
N VAL A 173 4.99 -3.04 -3.57
CA VAL A 173 3.86 -2.60 -4.40
C VAL A 173 4.10 -3.05 -5.84
N VAL A 174 3.21 -3.90 -6.33
CA VAL A 174 3.27 -4.50 -7.67
C VAL A 174 1.90 -4.34 -8.34
N GLY A 175 1.82 -3.51 -9.38
CA GLY A 175 0.58 -3.23 -10.10
C GLY A 175 0.02 -4.46 -10.83
N ALA A 176 -1.30 -4.60 -10.85
CA ALA A 176 -1.99 -5.75 -11.45
C ALA A 176 -1.98 -5.78 -12.99
N THR A 177 -1.53 -4.71 -13.66
CA THR A 177 -1.71 -4.51 -15.11
C THR A 177 -0.78 -5.36 -15.99
N TYR A 178 0.25 -5.99 -15.41
CA TYR A 178 1.27 -6.76 -16.14
C TYR A 178 1.47 -8.16 -15.51
N PRO A 179 0.63 -9.16 -15.85
CA PRO A 179 0.67 -10.48 -15.21
C PRO A 179 2.01 -11.19 -15.36
N ASP A 180 2.67 -11.10 -16.52
CA ASP A 180 3.96 -11.76 -16.75
C ASP A 180 5.08 -11.11 -15.91
N GLU A 181 5.08 -9.79 -15.78
CA GLU A 181 5.99 -9.08 -14.88
C GLU A 181 5.72 -9.47 -13.43
N ALA A 182 4.45 -9.56 -13.02
CA ALA A 182 4.09 -10.00 -11.67
C ALA A 182 4.59 -11.41 -11.36
N ARG A 183 4.53 -12.36 -12.31
CA ARG A 183 5.10 -13.71 -12.15
C ARG A 183 6.62 -13.67 -12.00
N THR A 184 7.31 -12.84 -12.79
CA THR A 184 8.76 -12.65 -12.67
C THR A 184 9.12 -12.07 -11.31
N LEU A 185 8.39 -11.03 -10.88
CA LEU A 185 8.59 -10.40 -9.58
C LEU A 185 8.31 -11.35 -8.42
N ARG A 186 7.28 -12.20 -8.51
CA ARG A 186 6.99 -13.23 -7.50
C ARG A 186 8.13 -14.22 -7.35
N LYS A 187 8.81 -14.60 -8.45
CA LYS A 187 10.01 -15.45 -8.40
C LYS A 187 11.19 -14.74 -7.74
N LEU A 188 11.36 -13.45 -8.00
CA LEU A 188 12.45 -12.64 -7.42
C LEU A 188 12.23 -12.32 -5.93
N MET A 189 10.97 -12.21 -5.50
CA MET A 189 10.57 -11.82 -4.15
C MET A 189 9.63 -12.88 -3.52
N PRO A 190 10.11 -14.11 -3.26
CA PRO A 190 9.26 -15.21 -2.79
C PRO A 190 8.72 -14.99 -1.38
N ARG A 191 9.40 -14.19 -0.55
CA ARG A 191 9.04 -13.94 0.86
C ARG A 191 8.37 -12.58 1.07
N GLN A 192 8.24 -11.73 0.06
CA GLN A 192 7.65 -10.41 0.23
C GLN A 192 6.13 -10.47 0.01
N LEU A 193 5.35 -9.81 0.88
CA LEU A 193 3.92 -9.57 0.60
C LEU A 193 3.79 -8.57 -0.55
N PHE A 194 2.93 -8.86 -1.53
CA PHE A 194 2.62 -7.92 -2.60
C PHE A 194 1.36 -7.14 -2.27
N LEU A 195 1.44 -5.82 -2.30
CA LEU A 195 0.29 -4.94 -2.35
C LEU A 195 -0.03 -4.68 -3.82
N VAL A 196 -1.21 -5.11 -4.27
CA VAL A 196 -1.56 -5.20 -5.69
C VAL A 196 -2.66 -4.18 -6.03
N PRO A 197 -2.31 -2.93 -6.36
CA PRO A 197 -3.28 -1.95 -6.87
C PRO A 197 -3.62 -2.21 -8.33
N GLY A 198 -4.80 -1.73 -8.74
CA GLY A 198 -5.21 -1.70 -10.15
C GLY A 198 -6.39 -2.60 -10.49
N TYR A 199 -6.89 -3.39 -9.54
CA TYR A 199 -8.09 -4.21 -9.74
C TYR A 199 -9.34 -3.35 -9.98
N GLY A 200 -10.19 -3.79 -10.91
CA GLY A 200 -11.47 -3.16 -11.22
C GLY A 200 -11.30 -1.88 -12.05
N ALA A 201 -11.34 -0.71 -11.40
CA ALA A 201 -11.42 0.58 -12.09
C ALA A 201 -10.17 0.99 -12.92
N GLN A 202 -9.07 0.24 -12.85
CA GLN A 202 -7.92 0.41 -13.76
C GLN A 202 -7.81 -0.71 -14.81
N GLY A 203 -8.81 -1.60 -14.89
CA GLY A 203 -8.96 -2.60 -15.93
C GLY A 203 -8.39 -3.98 -15.60
N ALA A 204 -7.70 -4.17 -14.48
CA ALA A 204 -7.19 -5.49 -14.12
C ALA A 204 -8.30 -6.41 -13.60
N SER A 205 -8.32 -7.64 -14.13
CA SER A 205 -9.22 -8.72 -13.75
C SER A 205 -8.70 -9.53 -12.57
N ALA A 206 -9.53 -10.44 -12.06
CA ALA A 206 -9.12 -11.38 -11.00
C ALA A 206 -7.99 -12.31 -11.49
N ASN A 207 -8.05 -12.74 -12.76
CA ASN A 207 -7.04 -13.58 -13.37
C ASN A 207 -5.69 -12.85 -13.50
N ASP A 208 -5.70 -11.56 -13.77
CA ASP A 208 -4.47 -10.76 -13.84
C ASP A 208 -3.80 -10.66 -12.47
N CYS A 209 -4.60 -10.48 -11.41
CA CYS A 209 -4.10 -10.42 -10.04
C CYS A 209 -3.56 -11.77 -9.55
N ALA A 210 -4.06 -12.90 -10.05
CA ALA A 210 -3.64 -14.25 -9.65
C ALA A 210 -2.13 -14.47 -9.82
N ALA A 211 -1.50 -13.79 -10.80
CA ALA A 211 -0.05 -13.85 -11.01
C ALA A 211 0.80 -13.32 -9.84
N SER A 212 0.19 -12.52 -8.95
CA SER A 212 0.88 -11.93 -7.78
C SER A 212 0.94 -12.87 -6.58
N PHE A 213 0.10 -13.92 -6.53
CA PHE A 213 0.05 -14.87 -5.44
C PHE A 213 1.12 -15.95 -5.59
N ASP A 214 1.53 -16.55 -4.48
CA ASP A 214 2.41 -17.71 -4.48
C ASP A 214 1.68 -19.01 -4.85
N GLN A 215 2.41 -20.12 -4.86
CA GLN A 215 1.89 -21.45 -5.22
C GLN A 215 0.80 -21.96 -4.25
N THR A 216 0.68 -21.38 -3.06
CA THR A 216 -0.34 -21.70 -2.06
C THR A 216 -1.54 -20.75 -2.11
N GLY A 217 -1.56 -19.81 -3.06
CA GLY A 217 -2.60 -18.80 -3.18
C GLY A 217 -2.50 -17.70 -2.11
N ARG A 218 -1.32 -17.50 -1.52
CA ARG A 218 -1.05 -16.47 -0.48
C ARG A 218 -0.06 -15.43 -1.00
N GLY A 219 0.36 -14.50 -0.13
CA GLY A 219 1.46 -13.59 -0.42
C GLY A 219 1.07 -12.30 -1.16
N ALA A 220 -0.21 -12.06 -1.41
CA ALA A 220 -0.69 -10.83 -2.05
C ALA A 220 -1.97 -10.29 -1.40
N ILE A 221 -2.11 -8.96 -1.40
CA ILE A 221 -3.27 -8.20 -0.98
C ILE A 221 -3.73 -7.37 -2.17
N VAL A 222 -4.88 -7.75 -2.76
CA VAL A 222 -5.46 -7.05 -3.90
C VAL A 222 -6.23 -5.83 -3.42
N ASN A 223 -5.90 -4.65 -3.96
CA ASN A 223 -6.59 -3.42 -3.62
C ASN A 223 -7.64 -3.06 -4.68
N ALA A 224 -8.91 -3.17 -4.28
CA ALA A 224 -10.05 -2.56 -4.95
C ALA A 224 -10.44 -1.28 -4.22
N SER A 225 -10.67 -0.18 -4.95
CA SER A 225 -11.03 1.11 -4.36
C SER A 225 -12.31 1.67 -4.98
N ARG A 226 -12.22 2.42 -6.09
CA ARG A 226 -13.36 3.08 -6.74
C ARG A 226 -14.54 2.14 -7.05
N SER A 227 -14.26 0.89 -7.43
CA SER A 227 -15.30 -0.12 -7.69
C SER A 227 -16.09 -0.54 -6.45
N VAL A 228 -15.56 -0.26 -5.25
CA VAL A 228 -16.22 -0.54 -3.96
C VAL A 228 -16.82 0.75 -3.41
N ILE A 229 -16.01 1.79 -3.25
CA ILE A 229 -16.45 3.02 -2.57
C ILE A 229 -17.43 3.86 -3.39
N TYR A 230 -17.52 3.64 -4.70
CA TYR A 230 -18.52 4.28 -5.57
C TYR A 230 -19.54 3.29 -6.14
N ALA A 231 -19.69 2.10 -5.54
CA ALA A 231 -20.67 1.11 -6.00
C ALA A 231 -22.11 1.67 -5.98
N PHE A 232 -22.43 2.57 -5.04
CA PHE A 232 -23.74 3.25 -4.97
C PHE A 232 -24.07 4.12 -6.19
N ALA A 233 -23.07 4.51 -6.99
CA ALA A 233 -23.27 5.33 -8.19
C ALA A 233 -23.40 4.47 -9.47
N ASP A 234 -23.22 3.16 -9.36
CA ASP A 234 -23.35 2.23 -10.47
C ASP A 234 -24.80 1.74 -10.55
N GLN A 235 -25.43 1.93 -11.72
CA GLN A 235 -26.82 1.53 -11.95
C GLN A 235 -27.06 0.03 -11.76
N GLN A 236 -26.01 -0.80 -11.88
CA GLN A 236 -26.13 -2.24 -11.63
C GLN A 236 -26.47 -2.56 -10.16
N TYR A 237 -26.10 -1.69 -9.22
CA TYR A 237 -26.30 -1.87 -7.78
C TYR A 237 -27.24 -0.81 -7.17
N ALA A 238 -27.91 -0.02 -8.01
CA ALA A 238 -28.84 1.05 -7.62
C ALA A 238 -30.22 0.52 -7.20
#